data_AF-A0A351RCS3-F1
#
_entry.id   AF-A0A351RCS3-F1
#
_cell.length_a   1.000
_cell.length_b   1.000
_cell.length_c   1.000
_cell.angle_alpha   90.00
_cell.angle_beta   90.00
_cell.angle_gamma   90.00
#
_symmetry.space_group_name_H-M   'P 1'
#
loop_
_entity.id
_entity.type
_entity.pdbx_description
1 polymer ?
#
loop_
_entity_poly.entity_id
_entity_poly.type
_entity_poly.pdbx_seq_one_letter_code
_entity_poly.pdbx_strand_id
1 'polypeptide(L)' 'MDNNFTLDLADEAATLSFGSTLGKAIIPNLTIYLHGDLGAGKTTLVRGLLQG' A
#
# COMPACT_ATOMS: atom_id res chain seq x y z
N MET A 1 5.40 15.70 16.13
CA MET A 1 5.71 14.26 16.27
C MET A 1 5.46 13.65 14.92
N ASP A 2 6.50 13.16 14.27
CA ASP A 2 6.35 12.58 12.94
C ASP A 2 5.82 11.16 13.07
N ASN A 3 4.57 10.95 12.65
CA ASN A 3 3.91 9.64 12.67
C ASN A 3 4.29 8.82 11.42
N ASN A 4 5.59 8.72 11.15
CA ASN A 4 6.11 7.95 10.02
C ASN A 4 6.43 6.53 10.49
N PHE A 5 6.11 5.54 9.66
CA PHE A 5 6.56 4.15 9.84
C PHE A 5 7.20 3.65 8.55
N THR A 6 8.04 2.63 8.68
CA THR A 6 8.68 1.95 7.55
C THR A 6 8.39 0.46 7.65
N LEU A 7 8.09 -0.16 6.51
CA LEU A 7 7.79 -1.57 6.40
C LEU A 7 8.53 -2.13 5.18
N ASP A 8 9.37 -3.14 5.40
CA ASP A 8 10.04 -3.86 4.32
C ASP A 8 9.11 -4.92 3.72
N LEU A 9 8.94 -4.86 2.39
CA LEU A 9 8.12 -5.79 1.62
C LEU A 9 9.04 -6.59 0.70
N ALA A 10 9.37 -7.81 1.11
CA ALA A 10 10.41 -8.62 0.47
C ALA A 10 10.09 -9.03 -0.98
N ASP A 11 8.79 -9.11 -1.32
CA ASP A 11 8.32 -9.55 -2.63
C ASP A 11 6.95 -8.96 -3.00
N GLU A 12 6.47 -9.34 -4.19
CA GLU A 12 5.17 -8.92 -4.70
C GLU A 12 4.01 -9.40 -3.81
N ALA A 13 4.09 -10.61 -3.26
CA ALA A 13 3.05 -11.20 -2.42
C ALA A 13 2.90 -10.45 -1.09
N ALA A 14 4.02 -10.04 -0.48
CA ALA A 14 4.05 -9.17 0.70
C ALA A 14 3.37 -7.82 0.40
N THR A 15 3.65 -7.24 -0.77
CA THR A 15 3.02 -5.98 -1.21
C THR A 15 1.51 -6.11 -1.39
N LEU A 16 1.04 -7.21 -1.97
CA LEU A 16 -0.39 -7.50 -2.14
C LEU A 16 -1.08 -7.70 -0.79
N SER A 17 -0.47 -8.48 0.12
CA SER A 17 -1.00 -8.73 1.46
C SER A 17 -1.10 -7.47 2.31
N PHE A 18 -0.06 -6.61 2.25
CA PHE A 18 -0.09 -5.31 2.88
C PHE A 18 -1.19 -4.42 2.28
N GLY A 19 -1.30 -4.38 0.96
CA GLY A 19 -2.39 -3.65 0.28
C GLY A 19 -3.76 -4.09 0.77
N SER A 20 -4.04 -5.39 0.82
CA SER A 20 -5.33 -5.92 1.30
C SER A 20 -5.61 -5.55 2.76
N THR A 21 -4.58 -5.56 3.61
CA THR A 21 -4.70 -5.12 5.01
C THR A 21 -5.01 -3.63 5.09
N LEU A 22 -4.33 -2.82 4.29
CA LEU A 22 -4.55 -1.37 4.22
C LEU A 22 -5.96 -1.04 3.70
N GLY A 23 -6.47 -1.77 2.70
CA GLY A 23 -7.80 -1.59 2.13
C GLY A 23 -8.91 -1.67 3.18
N LYS A 24 -8.80 -2.61 4.12
CA LYS A 24 -9.75 -2.78 5.25
C LYS A 24 -9.76 -1.61 6.23
N ALA A 25 -8.69 -0.81 6.26
CA ALA A 25 -8.58 0.37 7.12
C ALA A 25 -8.99 1.67 6.41
N ILE A 26 -9.29 1.63 5.10
CA ILE A 26 -9.73 2.82 4.36
C ILE A 26 -11.14 3.22 4.78
N ILE A 27 -11.30 4.53 4.97
CA ILE A 27 -12.58 5.17 5.18
C ILE A 27 -12.94 6.06 3.98
N PRO A 28 -14.25 6.32 3.73
CA PRO A 28 -14.66 7.23 2.67
C PRO A 28 -13.99 8.61 2.75
N ASN A 29 -13.77 9.23 1.58
CA ASN A 29 -13.13 10.54 1.42
C ASN A 29 -11.63 10.60 1.78
N LEU A 30 -10.94 9.46 1.85
CA LEU A 30 -9.49 9.40 1.99
C LEU A 30 -8.79 9.57 0.63
N THR A 31 -7.75 10.41 0.56
CA THR A 31 -6.86 10.53 -0.60
C THR A 31 -5.45 10.08 -0.22
N ILE A 32 -4.95 9.04 -0.87
CA ILE A 32 -3.60 8.49 -0.64
C ILE A 32 -2.74 8.77 -1.87
N TYR A 33 -1.59 9.40 -1.67
CA TYR A 33 -0.59 9.61 -2.72
C TYR A 33 0.49 8.52 -2.65
N LEU A 34 0.76 7.87 -3.79
CA LEU A 34 1.81 6.87 -3.91
C LEU A 34 2.99 7.46 -4.69
N HIS A 35 4.16 7.49 -4.06
CA HIS A 35 5.40 7.97 -4.64
C HIS A 35 6.43 6.84 -4.76
N GLY A 36 7.30 6.94 -5.77
CA GLY A 36 8.36 5.98 -6.04
C GLY A 36 8.64 5.86 -7.53
N ASP A 37 9.77 5.25 -7.87
CA ASP A 37 10.23 5.13 -9.25
C ASP A 37 9.38 4.17 -10.10
N LEU A 38 9.66 4.13 -11.40
CA LEU A 38 9.08 3.11 -12.28
C LEU A 38 9.47 1.72 -11.78
N GLY A 39 8.49 0.83 -11.62
CA GLY A 39 8.71 -0.51 -11.09
C GLY A 39 8.71 -0.61 -9.55
N ALA A 40 8.54 0.49 -8.80
CA ALA A 40 8.53 0.48 -7.33
C ALA A 40 7.33 -0.24 -6.67
N GLY A 41 6.48 -0.95 -7.43
CA GLY A 41 5.35 -1.70 -6.87
C GLY A 41 4.09 -0.90 -6.55
N LYS A 42 4.01 0.40 -6.91
CA LYS A 42 2.81 1.26 -6.66
C LYS A 42 1.51 0.61 -7.17
N THR A 43 1.50 0.10 -8.40
CA THR A 43 0.33 -0.56 -8.98
C THR A 43 0.02 -1.89 -8.29
N THR A 44 1.04 -2.65 -7.88
CA THR A 44 0.86 -3.88 -7.09
C THR A 44 0.19 -3.58 -5.76
N LEU A 45 0.61 -2.52 -5.06
CA LEU A 45 -0.02 -2.09 -3.80
C LEU A 45 -1.50 -1.75 -4.00
N VAL A 46 -1.84 -0.98 -5.04
CA VAL A 46 -3.24 -0.65 -5.37
C VAL A 46 -4.05 -1.91 -5.69
N ARG A 47 -3.47 -2.89 -6.38
CA ARG A 47 -4.17 -4.17 -6.65
C ARG A 47 -4.47 -4.93 -5.36
N GLY A 48 -3.52 -4.99 -4.42
CA GLY A 48 -3.74 -5.57 -3.10
C GLY A 48 -4.84 -4.82 -2.33
N LEU A 49 -4.80 -3.48 -2.37
CA LEU A 49 -5.79 -2.60 -1.75
C LEU A 49 -7.23 -2.92 -2.18
N LEU A 50 -7.43 -3.15 -3.47
CA LEU A 50 -8.75 -3.44 -4.04
C LEU A 50 -9.23 -4.89 -3.79
N GLN A 51 -8.37 -5.77 -3.28
CA GLN A 51 -8.69 -7.16 -2.97
C GLN A 51 -9.10 -7.40 -1.50
N GLY A 52 -8.86 -6.43 -0.61
CA GLY A 52 -9.15 -6.52 0.83
C GLY A 52 -10.45 -5.82 1.22
#